data_AF-A0A0L0ULE2-F1
#
_entry.id   AF-A0A0L0ULE2-F1
#
_cell.length_a   1.000
_cell.length_b   1.000
_cell.length_c   1.000
_cell.angle_alpha   90.00
_cell.angle_beta   90.00
_cell.angle_gamma   90.00
#
_symmetry.space_group_name_H-M   'P 1'
#
loop_
_entity.id
_entity.type
_entity.pdbx_description
1 polymer ?
#
loop_
_entity_poly.entity_id
_entity_poly.type
_entity_poly.pdbx_seq_one_letter_code
_entity_poly.pdbx_strand_id
1 'polypeptide(L)'
;AEEEKLRLLLWNAKSQLFTQSVFIHAERQPLRDSHLMGSHLGTKGKENIIKGQQNRRPAVKKKVIELFNSLYTEFKQKYPDQHLSDTHEHPLDYDTFIKWGMDHSFWNDGLYYHTDAPWSTNPDVQAGIHCILLLGRVQEEFGIIGQELARTVGWGVERFSQITETVNNITK
;
A
#
# COMPACT_ATOMS: atom_id res chain seq x y z
N ALA A 1 -5.31 30.30 -13.50
CA ALA A 1 -6.50 30.25 -12.63
C ALA A 1 -7.47 29.11 -12.99
N GLU A 2 -8.23 29.20 -14.09
CA GLU A 2 -9.24 28.17 -14.39
C GLU A 2 -8.64 26.85 -14.92
N GLU A 3 -7.58 26.95 -15.73
CA GLU A 3 -6.79 25.80 -16.19
C GLU A 3 -6.16 25.03 -15.03
N GLU A 4 -5.49 25.71 -14.11
CA GLU A 4 -4.87 25.10 -12.92
C GLU A 4 -5.90 24.40 -12.05
N LYS A 5 -7.10 24.99 -11.88
CA LYS A 5 -8.20 24.35 -11.15
C LYS A 5 -8.62 23.03 -11.81
N LEU A 6 -8.79 23.01 -13.13
CA LEU A 6 -9.15 21.80 -13.86
C LEU A 6 -8.04 20.74 -13.81
N ARG A 7 -6.77 21.16 -13.91
CA ARG A 7 -5.61 20.27 -13.69
C ARG A 7 -5.61 19.65 -12.30
N LEU A 8 -5.88 20.43 -11.26
CA LEU A 8 -5.99 19.95 -9.89
C LEU A 8 -7.16 18.97 -9.69
N LEU A 9 -8.31 19.22 -10.32
CA LEU A 9 -9.45 18.29 -10.29
C LEU A 9 -9.13 16.97 -11.00
N LEU A 10 -8.52 17.05 -12.19
CA LEU A 10 -8.05 15.87 -12.92
C LEU A 10 -7.03 15.09 -12.09
N TRP A 11 -6.15 15.79 -11.38
CA TRP A 11 -5.18 15.20 -10.45
C TRP A 11 -5.82 14.47 -9.29
N ASN A 12 -6.80 15.09 -8.63
CA ASN A 12 -7.52 14.43 -7.55
C ASN A 12 -8.25 13.17 -8.06
N ALA A 13 -8.93 13.26 -9.22
CA ALA A 13 -9.63 12.12 -9.81
C ALA A 13 -8.68 10.97 -10.15
N LYS A 14 -7.50 11.27 -10.72
CA LYS A 14 -6.48 10.24 -11.01
C LYS A 14 -5.86 9.66 -9.74
N SER A 15 -5.63 10.46 -8.70
CA SER A 15 -5.17 9.96 -7.39
C SER A 15 -6.18 8.99 -6.76
N GLN A 16 -7.47 9.24 -6.94
CA GLN A 16 -8.52 8.30 -6.52
C GLN A 16 -8.49 7.01 -7.35
N LEU A 17 -8.29 7.10 -8.67
CA LEU A 17 -8.07 5.92 -9.53
C LEU A 17 -6.88 5.09 -9.05
N PHE A 18 -5.75 5.75 -8.75
CA PHE A 18 -4.55 5.06 -8.26
C PHE A 18 -4.85 4.32 -6.96
N THR A 19 -5.46 5.01 -5.99
CA THR A 19 -5.85 4.42 -4.70
C THR A 19 -6.73 3.18 -4.88
N GLN A 20 -7.71 3.24 -5.79
CA GLN A 20 -8.54 2.06 -6.11
C GLN A 20 -7.72 0.93 -6.74
N SER A 21 -6.74 1.24 -7.58
CA SER A 21 -5.86 0.23 -8.18
C SER A 21 -5.06 -0.53 -7.12
N VAL A 22 -4.55 0.18 -6.10
CA VAL A 22 -3.82 -0.40 -4.96
C VAL A 22 -4.73 -1.35 -4.18
N PHE A 23 -5.93 -0.90 -3.84
CA PHE A 23 -6.89 -1.74 -3.11
C PHE A 23 -7.23 -3.02 -3.88
N ILE A 24 -7.48 -2.92 -5.18
CA ILE A 24 -7.77 -4.09 -6.02
C ILE A 24 -6.58 -5.05 -6.08
N HIS A 25 -5.36 -4.53 -6.17
CA HIS A 25 -4.14 -5.36 -6.17
C HIS A 25 -3.89 -6.02 -4.82
N ALA A 26 -4.04 -5.30 -3.71
CA ALA A 26 -3.92 -5.84 -2.36
C ALA A 26 -4.95 -6.95 -2.10
N GLU A 27 -6.20 -6.78 -2.56
CA GLU A 27 -7.23 -7.82 -2.46
C GLU A 27 -6.91 -9.08 -3.26
N ARG A 28 -6.13 -8.95 -4.34
CA ARG A 28 -5.72 -10.07 -5.20
C ARG A 28 -4.42 -10.73 -4.76
N GLN A 29 -3.59 -10.08 -3.94
CA GLN A 29 -2.35 -10.67 -3.42
C GLN A 29 -2.57 -12.07 -2.83
N PRO A 30 -3.57 -12.31 -1.97
CA PRO A 30 -3.77 -13.66 -1.41
C PRO A 30 -4.13 -14.71 -2.47
N LEU A 31 -4.78 -14.31 -3.58
CA LEU A 31 -5.05 -15.22 -4.70
C LEU A 31 -3.75 -15.59 -5.44
N ARG A 32 -2.85 -14.61 -5.64
CA ARG A 32 -1.53 -14.82 -6.27
C ARG A 32 -0.62 -15.65 -5.38
N ASP A 33 -0.62 -15.36 -4.09
CA ASP A 33 0.26 -15.98 -3.09
C ASP A 33 -0.23 -17.36 -2.67
N SER A 34 -1.38 -17.84 -3.15
CA SER A 34 -1.97 -19.12 -2.74
C SER A 34 -1.13 -20.37 -3.02
N HIS A 35 -0.03 -20.24 -3.76
CA HIS A 35 0.95 -21.29 -4.03
C HIS A 35 2.09 -21.33 -3.00
N LEU A 36 2.26 -20.29 -2.17
CA LEU A 36 3.28 -20.22 -1.13
C LEU A 36 2.87 -21.10 0.07
N MET A 37 3.85 -21.72 0.72
CA MET A 37 3.61 -22.58 1.87
C MET A 37 3.06 -21.72 3.03
N GLY A 38 1.89 -22.08 3.57
CA GLY A 38 1.22 -21.33 4.66
C GLY A 38 0.17 -20.29 4.23
N SER A 39 0.02 -19.98 2.94
CA SER A 39 -0.95 -19.00 2.40
C SER A 39 -2.11 -19.65 1.62
N HIS A 40 -2.43 -20.91 1.91
CA HIS A 40 -3.46 -21.66 1.19
C HIS A 40 -4.85 -21.08 1.48
N LEU A 41 -5.32 -20.18 0.61
CA LEU A 41 -6.74 -19.86 0.55
C LEU A 41 -7.50 -21.07 0.02
N GLY A 42 -8.34 -21.66 0.87
CA GLY A 42 -9.33 -22.63 0.43
C GLY A 42 -10.31 -22.01 -0.59
N THR A 43 -11.05 -22.87 -1.31
CA THR A 43 -11.98 -22.46 -2.38
C THR A 43 -12.94 -21.37 -1.95
N LYS A 44 -13.52 -21.50 -0.75
CA LYS A 44 -14.44 -20.51 -0.16
C LYS A 44 -13.79 -19.14 0.06
N GLY A 45 -12.53 -19.10 0.46
CA GLY A 45 -11.77 -17.86 0.62
C GLY A 45 -11.52 -17.17 -0.72
N LYS A 46 -11.12 -17.94 -1.74
CA LYS A 46 -10.95 -17.43 -3.11
C LYS A 46 -12.25 -16.87 -3.69
N GLU A 47 -13.35 -17.61 -3.53
CA GLU A 47 -14.68 -17.16 -3.97
C GLU A 47 -15.15 -15.89 -3.27
N ASN A 48 -14.93 -15.77 -1.96
CA ASN A 48 -15.34 -14.58 -1.21
C ASN A 48 -14.60 -13.32 -1.68
N ILE A 49 -13.30 -13.44 -1.98
CA ILE A 49 -12.54 -12.33 -2.57
C ILE A 49 -13.13 -11.95 -3.92
N ILE A 50 -13.33 -12.91 -4.82
CA ILE A 50 -13.88 -12.66 -6.16
C ILE A 50 -15.27 -12.00 -6.07
N LYS A 51 -16.16 -12.52 -5.22
CA LYS A 51 -17.49 -11.94 -4.98
C LYS A 51 -17.39 -10.52 -4.43
N GLY A 52 -16.47 -10.26 -3.50
CA GLY A 52 -16.19 -8.92 -2.98
C GLY A 52 -15.78 -7.94 -4.08
N GLN A 53 -14.87 -8.35 -4.97
CA GLN A 53 -14.46 -7.54 -6.12
C GLN A 53 -15.62 -7.27 -7.07
N GLN A 54 -16.41 -8.29 -7.39
CA GLN A 54 -17.58 -8.18 -8.26
C GLN A 54 -18.61 -7.18 -7.72
N ASN A 55 -18.86 -7.21 -6.40
CA ASN A 55 -19.81 -6.33 -5.74
C ASN A 55 -19.35 -4.86 -5.74
N ARG A 56 -18.03 -4.62 -5.70
CA ARG A 56 -17.44 -3.26 -5.71
C ARG A 56 -17.27 -2.67 -7.11
N ARG A 57 -17.18 -3.51 -8.14
CA ARG A 57 -17.01 -3.09 -9.55
C ARG A 57 -17.96 -1.96 -9.99
N PRO A 58 -19.29 -2.01 -9.73
CA PRO A 58 -20.20 -0.95 -10.15
C PRO A 58 -19.89 0.40 -9.51
N ALA A 59 -19.49 0.39 -8.23
CA ALA A 59 -19.16 1.62 -7.50
C ALA A 59 -17.87 2.26 -8.03
N VAL A 60 -16.83 1.45 -8.32
CA VAL A 60 -15.57 1.94 -8.89
C VAL A 60 -15.79 2.51 -10.29
N LYS A 61 -16.53 1.78 -11.14
CA LYS A 61 -16.86 2.23 -12.49
C LYS A 61 -17.60 3.57 -12.47
N LYS A 62 -18.66 3.69 -11.66
CA LYS A 62 -19.50 4.88 -11.62
C LYS A 62 -18.86 6.08 -10.92
N LYS A 63 -18.15 5.88 -9.81
CA LYS A 63 -17.66 7.00 -9.00
C LYS A 63 -16.28 7.49 -9.43
N VAL A 64 -15.43 6.60 -9.91
CA VAL A 64 -14.00 6.88 -10.07
C VAL A 64 -13.62 6.94 -11.55
N ILE A 65 -14.01 5.92 -12.33
CA ILE A 65 -13.70 5.88 -13.77
C ILE A 65 -14.53 6.88 -14.55
N GLU A 66 -15.85 6.92 -14.35
CA GLU A 66 -16.72 7.89 -15.05
C GLU A 66 -16.35 9.34 -14.70
N LEU A 67 -16.03 9.63 -13.43
CA LEU A 67 -15.59 10.96 -12.98
C LEU A 67 -14.29 11.39 -13.67
N PHE A 68 -13.30 10.49 -13.72
CA PHE A 68 -12.05 10.78 -14.41
C PHE A 68 -12.28 11.01 -15.90
N ASN A 69 -13.04 10.14 -16.57
CA ASN A 69 -13.35 10.27 -17.98
C ASN A 69 -14.08 11.59 -18.30
N SER A 70 -15.04 12.01 -17.46
CA SER A 70 -15.75 13.29 -17.68
C SER A 70 -14.84 14.50 -17.50
N LEU A 71 -13.96 14.48 -16.50
CA LEU A 71 -13.02 15.58 -16.26
C LEU A 71 -11.95 15.64 -17.35
N TYR A 72 -11.51 14.48 -17.82
CA TYR A 72 -10.54 14.37 -18.92
C TYR A 72 -11.12 14.91 -20.23
N THR A 73 -12.36 14.57 -20.56
CA THR A 73 -13.02 15.08 -21.77
C THR A 73 -13.25 16.59 -21.68
N GLU A 74 -13.71 17.11 -20.55
CA GLU A 74 -13.87 18.56 -20.31
C GLU A 74 -12.53 19.29 -20.47
N PHE A 75 -11.47 18.75 -19.88
CA PHE A 75 -10.14 19.33 -19.97
C PHE A 75 -9.61 19.34 -21.41
N LYS A 76 -9.73 18.22 -22.13
CA LYS A 76 -9.27 18.10 -23.52
C LYS A 76 -10.06 18.99 -24.49
N GLN A 77 -11.36 19.19 -24.24
CA GLN A 77 -12.18 20.13 -25.01
C GLN A 77 -11.73 21.57 -24.81
N LYS A 78 -11.32 21.93 -23.59
CA LYS A 78 -10.95 23.30 -23.23
C LYS A 78 -9.49 23.64 -23.58
N TYR A 79 -8.59 22.67 -23.53
CA TYR A 79 -7.15 22.83 -23.76
C TYR A 79 -6.60 21.76 -24.71
N PRO A 80 -6.94 21.79 -26.01
CA PRO A 80 -6.56 20.75 -26.97
C PRO A 80 -5.06 20.72 -27.29
N ASP A 81 -4.37 21.86 -27.17
CA ASP A 81 -2.92 21.99 -27.44
C ASP A 81 -2.05 21.40 -26.32
N GLN A 82 -2.67 21.03 -25.20
CA GLN A 82 -1.97 20.55 -24.03
C GLN A 82 -1.74 19.04 -24.14
N HIS A 83 -0.48 18.68 -24.36
CA HIS A 83 -0.09 17.28 -24.46
C HIS A 83 -0.08 16.65 -23.06
N LEU A 84 -1.20 16.05 -22.66
CA LEU A 84 -1.19 15.08 -21.57
C LEU A 84 -0.37 13.87 -22.06
N SER A 85 0.56 13.37 -21.24
CA SER A 85 1.49 12.29 -21.62
C SER A 85 0.78 10.91 -21.71
N ASP A 86 -0.48 10.90 -22.13
CA ASP A 86 -1.31 9.72 -22.10
C ASP A 86 -0.96 8.74 -23.21
N THR A 87 -0.37 7.62 -22.78
CA THR A 87 -0.09 6.45 -23.62
C THR A 87 -1.38 5.68 -23.98
N HIS A 88 -2.54 6.02 -23.40
CA HIS A 88 -3.79 5.26 -23.55
C HIS A 88 -4.91 6.02 -24.27
N GLU A 89 -5.71 5.29 -25.04
CA GLU A 89 -6.92 5.80 -25.70
C GLU A 89 -8.04 6.01 -24.68
N HIS A 90 -8.64 7.20 -24.69
CA HIS A 90 -9.79 7.54 -23.85
C HIS A 90 -11.09 7.31 -24.60
N PRO A 91 -12.18 6.91 -23.95
CA PRO A 91 -12.38 6.84 -22.49
C PRO A 91 -11.83 5.57 -21.83
N LEU A 92 -11.42 5.68 -20.56
CA LEU A 92 -10.93 4.57 -19.75
C LEU A 92 -12.06 3.56 -19.48
N ASP A 93 -11.81 2.28 -19.78
CA ASP A 93 -12.68 1.17 -19.39
C ASP A 93 -12.14 0.42 -18.15
N TYR A 94 -13.07 -0.14 -17.36
CA TYR A 94 -12.76 -0.89 -16.14
C TYR A 94 -11.93 -2.14 -16.42
N ASP A 95 -12.22 -2.88 -17.50
CA ASP A 95 -11.53 -4.13 -17.80
C ASP A 95 -10.09 -3.88 -18.30
N THR A 96 -9.81 -2.70 -18.85
CA THR A 96 -8.46 -2.22 -19.16
C THR A 96 -7.76 -1.76 -17.89
N PHE A 97 -8.41 -0.91 -17.10
CA PHE A 97 -7.89 -0.36 -15.84
C PHE A 97 -7.40 -1.46 -14.88
N ILE A 98 -8.18 -2.53 -14.72
CA ILE A 98 -7.88 -3.58 -13.75
C ILE A 98 -6.69 -4.47 -14.12
N LYS A 99 -6.23 -4.38 -15.38
CA LYS A 99 -5.05 -5.10 -15.88
C LYS A 99 -3.76 -4.30 -15.68
N TRP A 100 -3.86 -3.01 -15.38
CA TRP A 100 -2.69 -2.17 -15.21
C TRP A 100 -1.91 -2.56 -13.95
N GLY A 101 -0.61 -2.81 -14.14
CA GLY A 101 0.34 -2.92 -13.04
C GLY A 101 0.58 -1.56 -12.37
N MET A 102 1.19 -1.57 -11.19
CA MET A 102 1.60 -0.34 -10.51
C MET A 102 2.69 0.41 -11.30
N ASP A 103 3.47 -0.28 -12.12
CA ASP A 103 4.53 0.31 -12.96
C ASP A 103 4.04 0.84 -14.32
N HIS A 104 2.73 0.84 -14.58
CA HIS A 104 2.18 1.27 -15.86
C HIS A 104 2.48 2.76 -16.13
N SER A 105 2.85 3.12 -17.37
CA SER A 105 3.26 4.48 -17.75
C SER A 105 2.20 5.55 -17.41
N PHE A 106 0.92 5.16 -17.45
CA PHE A 106 -0.20 5.99 -17.01
C PHE A 106 0.02 6.61 -15.63
N TRP A 107 0.65 5.91 -14.68
CA TRP A 107 0.87 6.43 -13.34
C TRP A 107 2.06 7.38 -13.22
N ASN A 108 3.00 7.33 -14.19
CA ASN A 108 4.29 8.02 -14.14
C ASN A 108 4.50 8.98 -15.33
N ASP A 109 3.43 9.58 -15.84
CA ASP A 109 3.43 10.47 -17.00
C ASP A 109 4.01 11.89 -16.71
N GLY A 110 4.75 12.04 -15.60
CA GLY A 110 5.39 13.28 -15.15
C GLY A 110 4.43 14.30 -14.51
N LEU A 111 3.10 14.13 -14.68
CA LEU A 111 2.10 15.01 -14.09
C LEU A 111 1.72 14.57 -12.66
N TYR A 112 2.04 13.32 -12.29
CA TYR A 112 1.62 12.65 -11.06
C TYR A 112 2.80 12.12 -10.23
N TYR A 113 3.60 13.02 -9.65
CA TYR A 113 4.54 12.60 -8.61
C TYR A 113 3.80 12.38 -7.30
N HIS A 114 3.53 11.12 -6.94
CA HIS A 114 3.19 10.75 -5.58
C HIS A 114 4.50 10.65 -4.78
N THR A 115 5.01 11.80 -4.29
CA THR A 115 6.24 11.85 -3.47
C THR A 115 6.10 11.16 -2.12
N ASP A 116 4.86 11.02 -1.64
CA ASP A 116 4.62 10.61 -0.25
C ASP A 116 4.08 9.17 -0.15
N ALA A 117 3.87 8.50 -1.29
CA ALA A 117 3.23 7.20 -1.30
C ALA A 117 4.25 6.05 -1.53
N PRO A 118 4.10 4.90 -0.85
CA PRO A 118 5.06 3.79 -0.90
C PRO A 118 5.19 3.12 -2.29
N TRP A 119 4.30 3.46 -3.22
CA TRP A 119 4.33 3.01 -4.61
C TRP A 119 4.93 4.03 -5.58
N SER A 120 5.54 5.11 -5.07
CA SER A 120 6.29 6.05 -5.91
C SER A 120 7.33 5.27 -6.72
N THR A 121 7.38 5.46 -8.04
CA THR A 121 8.39 4.80 -8.90
C THR A 121 9.71 5.57 -8.91
N ASN A 122 9.76 6.75 -8.27
CA ASN A 122 10.99 7.51 -8.13
C ASN A 122 11.94 6.76 -7.16
N PRO A 123 13.16 6.40 -7.60
CA PRO A 123 14.08 5.60 -6.80
C PRO A 123 14.55 6.31 -5.52
N ASP A 124 14.70 7.63 -5.54
CA ASP A 124 15.12 8.41 -4.37
C ASP A 124 13.99 8.46 -3.33
N VAL A 125 12.74 8.59 -3.78
CA VAL A 125 11.56 8.54 -2.90
C VAL A 125 11.42 7.15 -2.28
N GLN A 126 11.58 6.07 -3.07
CA GLN A 126 11.55 4.70 -2.56
C GLN A 126 12.66 4.46 -1.53
N ALA A 127 13.88 4.93 -1.81
CA ALA A 127 15.00 4.83 -0.89
C ALA A 127 14.69 5.58 0.42
N GLY A 128 14.14 6.79 0.34
CA GLY A 128 13.72 7.56 1.51
C GLY A 128 12.65 6.84 2.35
N ILE A 129 11.59 6.32 1.73
CA ILE A 129 10.54 5.56 2.41
C ILE A 129 11.13 4.30 3.07
N HIS A 130 12.00 3.58 2.36
CA HIS A 130 12.67 2.40 2.91
C HIS A 130 13.52 2.76 4.14
N CYS A 131 14.30 3.84 4.08
CA CYS A 131 15.09 4.32 5.21
C CYS A 131 14.22 4.65 6.44
N ILE A 132 13.08 5.30 6.25
CA ILE A 132 12.15 5.63 7.35
C ILE A 132 11.56 4.36 7.98
N LEU A 133 11.12 3.41 7.16
CA LEU A 133 10.58 2.13 7.63
C LEU A 133 11.66 1.31 8.39
N LEU A 134 12.88 1.27 7.86
CA LEU A 134 14.01 0.61 8.50
C LEU A 134 14.33 1.25 9.85
N LEU A 135 14.32 2.58 9.94
CA LEU A 135 14.54 3.29 11.19
C LEU A 135 13.48 2.93 12.24
N GLY A 136 12.20 2.91 11.85
CA GLY A 136 11.11 2.49 12.73
C GLY A 136 11.27 1.04 13.22
N ARG A 137 11.70 0.14 12.34
CA ARG A 137 11.99 -1.25 12.69
C ARG A 137 13.15 -1.37 13.69
N VAL A 138 14.24 -0.64 13.49
CA VAL A 138 15.38 -0.62 14.41
C VAL A 138 14.96 -0.13 15.79
N GLN A 139 14.10 0.89 15.86
CA GLN A 139 13.57 1.39 17.14
C GLN A 139 12.71 0.34 17.85
N GLU A 140 11.84 -0.36 17.13
CA GLU A 140 11.05 -1.48 17.65
C GLU A 140 11.96 -2.60 18.21
N GLU A 141 12.94 -3.02 17.42
CA GLU A 141 13.88 -4.09 17.80
C GLU A 141 14.71 -3.70 19.03
N PHE A 142 15.14 -2.44 19.13
CA PHE A 142 15.83 -1.95 20.32
C PHE A 142 14.95 -2.06 21.58
N GLY A 143 13.65 -1.76 21.46
CA GLY A 143 12.67 -1.95 22.52
C GLY A 143 12.53 -3.41 22.94
N ILE A 144 12.44 -4.33 21.98
CA ILE A 144 12.34 -5.78 22.24
C ILE A 144 13.61 -6.30 22.93
N ILE A 145 14.79 -5.92 22.45
CA ILE A 145 16.07 -6.28 23.06
C ILE A 145 16.13 -5.79 24.52
N GLY A 146 15.70 -4.55 24.76
CA GLY A 146 15.63 -3.99 26.12
C GLY A 146 14.72 -4.80 27.05
N GLN A 147 13.55 -5.21 26.57
CA GLN A 147 12.62 -6.05 27.33
C GLN A 147 13.19 -7.44 27.64
N GLU A 148 13.81 -8.10 26.66
CA GLU A 148 14.43 -9.42 26.86
C GLU A 148 15.63 -9.35 27.80
N LEU A 149 16.42 -8.27 27.75
CA LEU A 149 17.50 -8.03 28.69
C LEU A 149 16.96 -7.90 30.12
N ALA A 150 15.93 -7.07 30.33
CA ALA A 150 15.32 -6.89 31.65
C ALA A 150 14.75 -8.20 32.19
N ARG A 151 14.09 -9.00 31.35
CA ARG A 151 13.56 -10.32 31.71
C ARG A 151 14.67 -11.27 32.13
N THR A 152 15.76 -11.31 31.37
CA THR A 152 16.94 -12.15 31.65
C THR A 152 17.59 -11.77 32.99
N VAL A 153 17.77 -10.48 33.25
CA VAL A 153 18.31 -9.99 34.54
C VAL A 153 17.37 -10.36 35.69
N GLY A 154 16.06 -10.16 35.52
CA GLY A 154 15.05 -10.54 36.52
C GLY A 154 15.13 -12.02 36.88
N TRP A 155 15.22 -12.90 35.88
CA TRP A 155 15.42 -14.33 36.07
C TRP A 155 16.73 -14.65 36.81
N GLY A 156 17.81 -13.94 36.47
CA GLY A 156 19.11 -14.10 37.15
C GLY A 156 19.05 -13.76 38.64
N VAL A 157 18.43 -12.63 39.00
CA VAL A 157 18.26 -12.19 40.39
C VAL A 157 17.38 -13.15 41.18
N GLU A 158 16.27 -13.58 40.60
CA GLU A 158 15.37 -14.55 41.22
C GLU A 158 16.10 -15.87 41.48
N ARG A 159 16.85 -16.37 40.50
CA ARG A 159 17.63 -17.60 40.62
C ARG A 159 18.69 -17.51 41.71
N PHE A 160 19.41 -16.39 41.78
CA PHE A 160 20.42 -16.16 42.82
C PHE A 160 19.78 -16.15 44.22
N SER A 161 18.62 -15.52 44.37
CA SER A 161 17.88 -15.45 45.63
C SER A 161 17.45 -16.85 46.09
N GLN A 162 16.89 -17.66 45.18
CA GLN A 162 16.50 -19.05 45.47
C GLN A 162 17.69 -19.92 45.92
N ILE A 163 18.84 -19.80 45.25
CA ILE A 163 20.05 -20.56 45.62
C ILE A 163 20.52 -20.14 47.01
N THR A 164 20.55 -18.83 47.29
CA THR A 164 20.99 -18.29 48.58
C THR A 164 20.09 -18.77 49.72
N GLU A 165 18.77 -18.74 49.52
CA GLU A 165 17.80 -19.27 50.50
C GLU A 165 18.02 -20.77 50.75
N THR A 166 18.23 -21.55 49.69
CA THR A 166 18.50 -22.99 49.79
C THR A 166 19.78 -23.27 50.59
N VAL A 167 20.86 -22.54 50.31
CA VAL A 167 22.13 -22.66 51.05
C VAL A 167 21.94 -22.31 52.52
N ASN A 168 21.26 -21.21 52.83
CA ASN A 168 20.97 -20.81 54.21
C ASN A 168 20.15 -21.85 54.98
N ASN A 169 19.23 -22.54 54.30
CA ASN A 169 18.42 -23.60 54.90
C ASN A 169 19.23 -24.89 55.16
N ILE A 170 20.29 -25.17 54.38
CA ILE A 170 21.17 -26.33 54.58
C ILE A 170 22.23 -26.06 55.66
N THR A 171 22.64 -24.80 55.83
CA THR A 171 23.73 -24.40 56.74
C THR A 171 23.22 -24.09 58.17
N LYS A 172 21.91 -24.17 58.41
CA LYS A 172 21.26 -24.16 59.73
C LYS A 172 21.14 -25.57 60.28
#